data_AF-A0A517Y611-F1
#
_entry.id   AF-A0A517Y611-F1
#
_cell.length_a   1.000
_cell.length_b   1.000
_cell.length_c   1.000
_cell.angle_alpha   90.00
_cell.angle_beta   90.00
_cell.angle_gamma   90.00
#
_symmetry.space_group_name_H-M   'P 1'
#
loop_
_entity.id
_entity.type
_entity.pdbx_description
1 polymer ?
#
loop_
_entity_poly.entity_id
_entity_poly.type
_entity_poly.pdbx_seq_one_letter_code
_entity_poly.pdbx_strand_id
1 'polypeptide(L)'
;MDNTKPTRRNWLFSCAAVGLAANLLTADLVSADENEITADRLKILRSCESLTAALRYYGDQDKPFYQFTFHLGDFAAGADNNPFDRVTKLDRDAMLTFIDALAKDGFIAAARDISTKDIKPTVGYNLTLTAKKTGGAADFKRLGWQAIKGDGHVELYQALGWDLKMIERLESWQPALNGAAAKDMEFVLGRLSGLKREWQKKP
;
A
#
# COMPACT_ATOMS: atom_id res chain seq x y z
N MET A 1 -64.23 -2.61 41.49
CA MET A 1 -62.82 -2.93 41.17
C MET A 1 -62.56 -2.27 39.82
N ASP A 2 -62.39 -0.94 39.75
CA ASP A 2 -61.23 -0.18 40.25
C ASP A 2 -59.94 -0.72 39.56
N ASN A 3 -59.12 0.02 38.82
CA ASN A 3 -58.85 1.45 38.82
C ASN A 3 -58.00 1.83 37.58
N THR A 4 -58.29 3.01 37.01
CA THR A 4 -57.38 4.02 36.39
C THR A 4 -56.21 3.66 35.45
N LYS A 5 -56.28 4.27 34.23
CA LYS A 5 -55.11 4.66 33.41
C LYS A 5 -54.32 5.81 34.08
N PRO A 6 -53.01 5.92 33.85
CA PRO A 6 -52.32 7.20 33.95
C PRO A 6 -51.81 7.74 32.60
N THR A 7 -51.99 9.05 32.49
CA THR A 7 -51.76 10.01 31.42
C THR A 7 -50.29 10.39 31.19
N ARG A 8 -49.99 10.79 29.94
CA ARG A 8 -48.83 11.62 29.56
C ARG A 8 -48.85 12.96 30.33
N ARG A 9 -47.75 13.32 31.00
CA ARG A 9 -47.39 14.73 31.27
C ARG A 9 -45.90 14.89 31.58
N ASN A 10 -45.28 15.76 30.77
CA ASN A 10 -44.15 16.65 31.02
C ASN A 10 -43.19 16.33 32.16
N TRP A 11 -41.97 15.95 31.77
CA TRP A 11 -40.75 16.42 32.43
C TRP A 11 -39.86 17.06 31.35
N LEU A 12 -39.97 18.38 31.23
CA LEU A 12 -38.98 19.26 30.62
C LEU A 12 -38.35 20.04 31.77
N PHE A 13 -37.15 19.64 32.19
CA PHE A 13 -36.19 20.54 32.81
C PHE A 13 -34.78 20.09 32.42
N SER A 14 -34.21 20.85 31.50
CA SER A 14 -32.84 21.37 31.50
C SER A 14 -31.77 20.58 32.29
N CYS A 15 -30.90 19.89 31.55
CA CYS A 15 -29.45 19.92 31.80
C CYS A 15 -28.77 20.12 30.44
N ALA A 16 -28.57 21.39 30.08
CA ALA A 16 -27.51 21.76 29.17
C ALA A 16 -26.15 21.47 29.85
N ALA A 17 -25.17 21.07 29.04
CA ALA A 17 -23.75 20.92 29.36
C ALA A 17 -23.33 19.70 30.19
N VAL A 18 -23.20 18.53 29.54
CA VAL A 18 -22.05 17.61 29.72
C VAL A 18 -21.85 16.85 28.41
N GLY A 19 -20.63 16.80 27.88
CA GLY A 19 -20.24 15.74 26.94
C GLY A 19 -19.63 16.16 25.61
N LEU A 20 -18.77 17.18 25.59
CA LEU A 20 -17.77 17.37 24.53
C LEU A 20 -16.68 16.27 24.63
N ALA A 21 -17.08 15.00 24.56
CA ALA A 21 -16.19 13.84 24.76
C ALA A 21 -16.64 12.58 23.99
N ALA A 22 -17.50 12.70 22.98
CA ALA A 22 -17.95 11.56 22.17
C ALA A 22 -17.14 11.33 20.88
N ASN A 23 -16.18 12.21 20.54
CA ASN A 23 -15.38 12.11 19.31
C ASN A 23 -13.90 11.73 19.53
N LEU A 24 -13.50 11.37 20.76
CA LEU A 24 -12.11 11.01 21.09
C LEU A 24 -11.90 9.50 21.34
N LEU A 25 -12.94 8.68 21.21
CA LEU A 25 -12.91 7.24 21.52
C LEU A 25 -13.05 6.31 20.30
N THR A 26 -13.16 6.87 19.09
CA THR A 26 -13.23 6.09 17.84
C THR A 26 -11.91 5.96 17.10
N ALA A 27 -10.86 6.69 17.49
CA ALA A 27 -9.52 6.56 16.90
C ALA A 27 -8.72 5.38 17.48
N ASP A 28 -8.98 4.99 18.74
CA ASP A 28 -8.22 3.94 19.43
C ASP A 28 -8.72 2.51 19.21
N LEU A 29 -9.91 2.33 18.62
CA LEU A 29 -10.45 1.00 18.31
C LEU A 29 -10.17 0.56 16.87
N VAL A 30 -9.84 1.50 15.98
CA VAL A 30 -9.29 1.19 14.65
C VAL A 30 -7.80 0.80 14.75
N SER A 31 -7.12 1.15 15.85
CA SER A 31 -5.65 1.17 15.92
C SER A 31 -4.96 -0.10 16.42
N ALA A 32 -5.64 -1.03 17.11
CA ALA A 32 -4.98 -2.24 17.62
C ALA A 32 -5.07 -3.41 16.62
N ASP A 33 -6.26 -3.66 16.09
CA ASP A 33 -6.55 -4.80 15.20
C ASP A 33 -5.89 -4.61 13.82
N GLU A 34 -5.92 -3.40 13.25
CA GLU A 34 -5.23 -3.12 11.98
C GLU A 34 -3.70 -3.24 12.09
N ASN A 35 -3.14 -2.90 13.25
CA ASN A 35 -1.71 -3.05 13.51
C ASN A 35 -1.30 -4.52 13.67
N GLU A 36 -2.12 -5.32 14.36
CA GLU A 36 -1.90 -6.77 14.50
C GLU A 36 -2.01 -7.47 13.13
N ILE A 37 -3.04 -7.16 12.33
CA ILE A 37 -3.19 -7.68 10.97
C ILE A 37 -2.01 -7.28 10.08
N THR A 38 -1.54 -6.03 10.18
CA THR A 38 -0.39 -5.56 9.39
C THR A 38 0.90 -6.28 9.79
N ALA A 39 1.11 -6.54 11.09
CA ALA A 39 2.25 -7.33 11.56
C ALA A 39 2.20 -8.78 11.04
N ASP A 40 1.02 -9.39 11.05
CA ASP A 40 0.80 -10.75 10.55
C ASP A 40 1.00 -10.83 9.02
N ARG A 41 0.54 -9.83 8.28
CA ARG A 41 0.82 -9.66 6.83
C ARG A 41 2.32 -9.56 6.57
N LEU A 42 3.03 -8.71 7.32
CA LEU A 42 4.46 -8.53 7.19
C LEU A 42 5.23 -9.83 7.45
N LYS A 43 4.84 -10.58 8.49
CA LYS A 43 5.42 -11.89 8.82
C LYS A 43 5.28 -12.89 7.67
N ILE A 44 4.10 -12.96 7.05
CA ILE A 44 3.88 -13.84 5.89
C ILE A 44 4.72 -13.38 4.69
N LEU A 45 4.73 -12.09 4.35
CA LEU A 45 5.51 -11.55 3.23
C LEU A 45 7.01 -11.84 3.38
N ARG A 46 7.57 -11.67 4.59
CA ARG A 46 8.98 -12.00 4.88
C ARG A 46 9.32 -13.49 4.67
N SER A 47 8.33 -14.37 4.84
CA SER A 47 8.47 -15.82 4.62
C SER A 47 8.31 -16.26 3.17
N CYS A 48 7.95 -15.36 2.26
CA CYS A 48 7.75 -15.70 0.85
C CYS A 48 9.07 -16.10 0.18
N GLU A 49 8.97 -17.02 -0.78
CA GLU A 49 10.09 -17.48 -1.59
C GLU A 49 10.46 -16.46 -2.67
N SER A 50 9.44 -15.79 -3.21
CA SER A 50 9.58 -14.73 -4.20
C SER A 50 8.73 -13.53 -3.82
N LEU A 51 9.31 -12.35 -4.05
CA LEU A 51 8.68 -11.05 -3.89
C LEU A 51 9.05 -10.21 -5.12
N THR A 52 8.06 -9.53 -5.69
CA THR A 52 8.26 -8.60 -6.79
C THR A 52 7.52 -7.30 -6.48
N ALA A 53 8.22 -6.18 -6.48
CA ALA A 53 7.62 -4.86 -6.35
C ALA A 53 7.79 -4.07 -7.64
N ALA A 54 6.69 -3.82 -8.33
CA ALA A 54 6.66 -3.08 -9.59
C ALA A 54 6.01 -1.71 -9.40
N LEU A 55 6.78 -0.65 -9.64
CA LEU A 55 6.27 0.71 -9.76
C LEU A 55 6.05 1.06 -11.23
N ARG A 56 4.79 1.29 -11.61
CA ARG A 56 4.40 1.55 -13.00
C ARG A 56 3.62 2.84 -13.11
N TYR A 57 3.99 3.66 -14.11
CA TYR A 57 3.21 4.83 -14.48
C TYR A 57 2.14 4.45 -15.51
N TYR A 58 0.91 4.91 -15.28
CA TYR A 58 -0.19 4.82 -16.23
C TYR A 58 -0.73 6.23 -16.50
N GLY A 59 -0.95 6.58 -17.76
CA GLY A 59 -1.41 7.93 -18.13
C GLY A 59 -0.89 8.35 -19.49
N ASP A 60 -1.26 9.56 -19.90
CA ASP A 60 -0.81 10.14 -21.16
C ASP A 60 0.71 10.36 -21.12
N GLN A 61 1.42 9.70 -22.04
CA GLN A 61 2.88 9.71 -22.08
C GLN A 61 3.39 10.84 -22.98
N ASP A 62 3.22 12.09 -22.56
CA ASP A 62 3.96 13.19 -23.20
C ASP A 62 5.48 13.03 -23.01
N LYS A 63 5.89 12.26 -22.00
CA LYS A 63 7.27 11.88 -21.69
C LYS A 63 7.31 10.42 -21.23
N PRO A 64 8.39 9.68 -21.53
CA PRO A 64 8.55 8.36 -20.95
C PRO A 64 8.83 8.47 -19.45
N PHE A 65 7.85 8.05 -18.65
CA PHE A 65 8.04 7.80 -17.23
C PHE A 65 8.51 6.37 -17.06
N TYR A 66 9.63 6.22 -16.35
CA TYR A 66 10.25 4.93 -16.18
C TYR A 66 9.38 4.08 -15.25
N GLN A 67 9.23 2.82 -15.64
CA GLN A 67 8.78 1.76 -14.75
C GLN A 67 10.00 1.15 -14.10
N PHE A 68 9.87 0.72 -12.86
CA PHE A 68 10.90 -0.10 -12.26
C PHE A 68 10.31 -1.27 -11.50
N THR A 69 11.02 -2.39 -11.55
CA THR A 69 10.61 -3.63 -10.92
C THR A 69 11.76 -4.19 -10.10
N PHE A 70 11.53 -4.40 -8.81
CA PHE A 70 12.46 -5.04 -7.90
C PHE A 70 12.05 -6.50 -7.68
N HIS A 71 12.98 -7.42 -7.90
CA HIS A 71 12.74 -8.85 -7.67
C HIS A 71 13.63 -9.40 -6.58
N LEU A 72 13.04 -10.20 -5.70
CA LEU A 72 13.77 -11.08 -4.80
C LEU A 72 14.10 -12.40 -5.51
N GLY A 73 15.39 -12.70 -5.63
CA GLY A 73 15.89 -13.98 -6.16
C GLY A 73 16.31 -13.92 -7.63
N ASP A 74 16.59 -15.08 -8.20
CA ASP A 74 16.93 -15.20 -9.62
C ASP A 74 15.68 -15.02 -10.47
N PHE A 75 15.65 -13.93 -11.24
CA PHE A 75 14.70 -13.74 -12.31
C PHE A 75 15.47 -13.68 -13.62
N ALA A 76 14.94 -14.32 -14.65
CA ALA A 76 15.37 -14.03 -16.00
C ALA A 76 14.81 -12.64 -16.33
N ALA A 77 15.67 -11.61 -16.33
CA ALA A 77 15.30 -10.34 -16.92
C ALA A 77 14.83 -10.64 -18.34
N GLY A 78 13.54 -10.43 -18.62
CA GLY A 78 13.04 -10.51 -19.98
C GLY A 78 13.90 -9.60 -20.84
N ALA A 79 14.32 -10.07 -22.01
CA ALA A 79 15.09 -9.28 -22.98
C ALA A 79 14.21 -8.19 -23.63
N ASP A 80 13.27 -7.64 -22.88
CA ASP A 80 12.45 -6.52 -23.30
C ASP A 80 13.37 -5.30 -23.32
N ASN A 81 13.84 -4.96 -24.51
CA ASN A 81 14.73 -3.83 -24.80
C ASN A 81 14.06 -2.47 -24.55
N ASN A 82 13.04 -2.39 -23.68
CA ASN A 82 12.40 -1.15 -23.34
C ASN A 82 13.32 -0.34 -22.42
N PRO A 83 13.94 0.76 -22.91
CA PRO A 83 14.83 1.56 -22.08
C PRO A 83 14.10 2.26 -20.92
N PHE A 84 12.77 2.23 -20.91
CA PHE A 84 11.91 2.82 -19.90
C PHE A 84 11.40 1.81 -18.87
N ASP A 85 11.79 0.54 -18.96
CA ASP A 85 11.54 -0.46 -17.92
C ASP A 85 12.88 -0.86 -17.29
N ARG A 86 13.00 -0.62 -15.98
CA ARG A 86 14.22 -0.91 -15.22
C ARG A 86 13.95 -2.07 -14.28
N VAL A 87 14.64 -3.18 -14.50
CA VAL A 87 14.46 -4.37 -13.68
C VAL A 87 15.71 -4.65 -12.87
N THR A 88 15.55 -4.72 -11.55
CA THR A 88 16.67 -4.78 -10.62
C THR A 88 16.51 -5.92 -9.64
N LYS A 89 17.57 -6.72 -9.52
CA LYS A 89 17.63 -7.79 -8.52
C LYS A 89 17.97 -7.20 -7.15
N LEU A 90 17.17 -7.55 -6.15
CA LEU A 90 17.48 -7.33 -4.74
C LEU A 90 17.86 -8.67 -4.11
N ASP A 91 18.84 -8.63 -3.21
CA ASP A 91 19.01 -9.72 -2.26
C ASP A 91 17.87 -9.74 -1.25
N ARG A 92 17.85 -10.78 -0.40
CA ARG A 92 16.79 -10.96 0.59
C ARG A 92 16.75 -9.80 1.58
N ASP A 93 17.89 -9.39 2.13
CA ASP A 93 17.93 -8.37 3.17
C ASP A 93 17.48 -7.00 2.65
N ALA A 94 17.90 -6.62 1.44
CA ALA A 94 17.46 -5.41 0.76
C ALA A 94 15.95 -5.44 0.45
N MET A 95 15.43 -6.57 -0.05
CA MET A 95 13.98 -6.69 -0.27
C MET A 95 13.21 -6.57 1.05
N LEU A 96 13.65 -7.25 2.11
CA LEU A 96 12.97 -7.18 3.41
C LEU A 96 12.99 -5.77 3.99
N THR A 97 14.10 -5.04 3.84
CA THR A 97 14.22 -3.63 4.24
C THR A 97 13.25 -2.75 3.45
N PHE A 98 13.09 -3.01 2.15
CA PHE A 98 12.11 -2.32 1.32
C PHE A 98 10.67 -2.63 1.73
N ILE A 99 10.34 -3.90 2.01
CA ILE A 99 9.00 -4.27 2.52
C ILE A 99 8.71 -3.59 3.86
N ASP A 100 9.71 -3.42 4.73
CA ASP A 100 9.53 -2.69 6.00
C ASP A 100 9.26 -1.20 5.77
N ALA A 101 9.91 -0.59 4.77
CA ALA A 101 9.60 0.79 4.38
C ALA A 101 8.18 0.91 3.83
N LEU A 102 7.72 -0.05 3.02
CA LEU A 102 6.33 -0.10 2.54
C LEU A 102 5.33 -0.25 3.70
N ALA A 103 5.64 -1.08 4.69
CA ALA A 103 4.81 -1.24 5.88
C ALA A 103 4.72 0.06 6.69
N LYS A 104 5.86 0.73 6.91
CA LYS A 104 5.94 2.00 7.64
C LYS A 104 5.17 3.13 6.97
N ASP A 105 5.14 3.16 5.64
CA ASP A 105 4.36 4.10 4.84
C ASP A 105 2.86 3.72 4.75
N GLY A 106 2.46 2.58 5.33
CA GLY A 106 1.07 2.13 5.37
C GLY A 106 0.59 1.42 4.10
N PHE A 107 1.48 1.13 3.13
CA PHE A 107 1.12 0.37 1.93
C PHE A 107 0.56 -1.02 2.30
N ILE A 108 1.22 -1.76 3.20
CA ILE A 108 0.80 -3.13 3.56
C ILE A 108 -0.59 -3.18 4.23
N ALA A 109 -0.96 -2.12 4.96
CA ALA A 109 -2.28 -1.98 5.56
C ALA A 109 -3.33 -1.65 4.49
N ALA A 110 -3.02 -0.68 3.61
CA ALA A 110 -3.97 -0.08 2.68
C ALA A 110 -4.05 -0.76 1.30
N ALA A 111 -3.10 -1.62 0.94
CA ALA A 111 -3.05 -2.26 -0.36
C ALA A 111 -4.25 -3.17 -0.58
N ARG A 112 -4.81 -3.10 -1.79
CA ARG A 112 -5.93 -3.93 -2.21
C ARG A 112 -5.38 -5.22 -2.79
N ASP A 113 -5.97 -6.33 -2.41
CA ASP A 113 -5.73 -7.60 -3.06
C ASP A 113 -6.49 -7.66 -4.40
N ILE A 114 -5.75 -7.95 -5.46
CA ILE A 114 -6.18 -7.87 -6.85
C ILE A 114 -5.96 -9.17 -7.60
N SER A 115 -5.53 -10.20 -6.89
CA SER A 115 -5.20 -11.53 -7.40
C SER A 115 -6.29 -12.15 -8.28
N THR A 116 -7.56 -11.79 -8.06
CA THR A 116 -8.70 -12.34 -8.81
C THR A 116 -9.46 -11.31 -9.63
N LYS A 117 -8.93 -10.08 -9.74
CA LYS A 117 -9.65 -8.94 -10.32
C LYS A 117 -8.78 -8.19 -11.32
N ASP A 118 -9.35 -7.94 -12.48
CA ASP A 118 -8.80 -6.96 -13.40
C ASP A 118 -9.02 -5.56 -12.82
N ILE A 119 -7.93 -4.80 -12.65
CA ILE A 119 -8.02 -3.39 -12.28
C ILE A 119 -7.79 -2.53 -13.51
N LYS A 120 -8.64 -1.53 -13.66
CA LYS A 120 -8.33 -0.37 -14.49
C LYS A 120 -7.41 0.57 -13.70
N PRO A 121 -6.13 0.71 -14.07
CA PRO A 121 -5.20 1.54 -13.31
C PRO A 121 -5.62 3.01 -13.35
N THR A 122 -5.38 3.72 -12.26
CA THR A 122 -5.60 5.16 -12.18
C THR A 122 -4.40 5.88 -12.81
N VAL A 123 -4.65 7.04 -13.42
CA VAL A 123 -3.58 7.90 -13.92
C VAL A 123 -2.59 8.24 -12.79
N GLY A 124 -1.30 8.08 -13.06
CA GLY A 124 -0.21 8.25 -12.12
C GLY A 124 0.60 6.99 -11.89
N TYR A 125 1.42 7.03 -10.84
CA TYR A 125 2.19 5.87 -10.40
C TYR A 125 1.33 4.94 -9.57
N ASN A 126 1.52 3.65 -9.81
CA ASN A 126 0.87 2.57 -9.09
C ASN A 126 1.95 1.57 -8.65
N LEU A 127 1.83 1.08 -7.43
CA LEU A 127 2.70 0.05 -6.88
C LEU A 127 1.94 -1.28 -6.84
N THR A 128 2.55 -2.30 -7.43
CA THR A 128 2.09 -3.69 -7.31
C THR A 128 3.14 -4.50 -6.58
N LEU A 129 2.74 -5.20 -5.52
CA LEU A 129 3.56 -6.16 -4.80
C LEU A 129 3.01 -7.57 -5.03
N THR A 130 3.74 -8.38 -5.77
CA THR A 130 3.45 -9.79 -5.97
C THR A 130 4.27 -10.61 -4.99
N ALA A 131 3.61 -11.51 -4.26
CA ALA A 131 4.26 -12.40 -3.30
C ALA A 131 3.88 -13.85 -3.58
N LYS A 132 4.87 -14.74 -3.56
CA LYS A 132 4.67 -16.18 -3.75
C LYS A 132 5.24 -16.97 -2.56
N LYS A 133 4.43 -17.88 -2.05
CA LYS A 133 4.77 -18.84 -1.01
C LYS A 133 4.14 -20.19 -1.35
N THR A 134 4.97 -21.18 -1.66
CA THR A 134 4.56 -22.55 -1.97
C THR A 134 3.79 -23.14 -0.77
N GLY A 135 2.58 -23.63 -1.02
CA GLY A 135 1.67 -24.08 0.04
C GLY A 135 1.08 -22.95 0.92
N GLY A 136 1.43 -21.69 0.66
CA GLY A 136 1.01 -20.52 1.45
C GLY A 136 -0.42 -20.03 1.17
N ALA A 137 -1.21 -20.72 0.36
CA ALA A 137 -2.57 -20.29 0.02
C ALA A 137 -3.47 -20.14 1.27
N ALA A 138 -3.32 -21.02 2.26
CA ALA A 138 -4.05 -20.94 3.52
C ALA A 138 -3.62 -19.73 4.36
N ASP A 139 -2.32 -19.41 4.36
CA ASP A 139 -1.78 -18.25 5.07
C ASP A 139 -2.34 -16.94 4.49
N PHE A 140 -2.32 -16.79 3.17
CA PHE A 140 -2.89 -15.61 2.51
C PHE A 140 -4.40 -15.49 2.76
N LYS A 141 -5.13 -16.61 2.69
CA LYS A 141 -6.57 -16.62 2.97
C LYS A 141 -6.88 -16.18 4.40
N ARG A 142 -6.06 -16.58 5.38
CA ARG A 142 -6.20 -16.13 6.78
C ARG A 142 -6.06 -14.62 6.94
N LEU A 143 -5.26 -13.98 6.08
CA LEU A 143 -5.06 -12.52 6.06
C LEU A 143 -6.12 -11.75 5.25
N GLY A 144 -7.14 -12.44 4.74
CA GLY A 144 -8.18 -11.87 3.89
C GLY A 144 -7.74 -11.68 2.43
N TRP A 145 -6.61 -12.23 2.03
CA TRP A 145 -6.13 -12.21 0.66
C TRP A 145 -6.51 -13.48 -0.10
N GLN A 146 -6.88 -13.33 -1.36
CA GLN A 146 -7.28 -14.38 -2.26
C GLN A 146 -6.07 -14.85 -3.03
N ALA A 147 -5.43 -15.92 -2.56
CA ALA A 147 -4.40 -16.56 -3.35
C ALA A 147 -4.97 -17.01 -4.71
N ILE A 148 -4.27 -16.69 -5.80
CA ILE A 148 -4.63 -17.20 -7.12
C ILE A 148 -4.56 -18.74 -7.08
N LYS A 149 -5.58 -19.39 -7.65
CA LYS A 149 -5.82 -20.83 -7.53
C LYS A 149 -4.56 -21.64 -7.89
N GLY A 150 -4.11 -22.50 -6.98
CA GLY A 150 -3.09 -23.54 -7.22
C GLY A 150 -1.68 -23.20 -6.76
N ASP A 151 -1.30 -21.92 -6.76
CA ASP A 151 0.12 -21.55 -6.83
C ASP A 151 0.64 -20.76 -5.62
N GLY A 152 -0.21 -20.49 -4.62
CA GLY A 152 0.19 -19.80 -3.40
C GLY A 152 0.80 -18.43 -3.70
N HIS A 153 0.12 -17.63 -4.50
CA HIS A 153 0.55 -16.28 -4.82
C HIS A 153 -0.55 -15.26 -4.63
N VAL A 154 -0.17 -14.05 -4.24
CA VAL A 154 -1.04 -12.89 -4.04
C VAL A 154 -0.46 -11.69 -4.76
N GLU A 155 -1.33 -10.85 -5.29
CA GLU A 155 -1.00 -9.56 -5.88
C GLU A 155 -1.69 -8.44 -5.09
N LEU A 156 -0.87 -7.54 -4.56
CA LEU A 156 -1.30 -6.38 -3.77
C LEU A 156 -1.05 -5.11 -4.57
N TYR A 157 -2.01 -4.20 -4.56
CA TYR A 157 -2.00 -3.01 -5.39
C TYR A 157 -2.35 -1.76 -4.59
N GLN A 158 -1.66 -0.67 -4.89
CA GLN A 158 -2.08 0.65 -4.49
C GLN A 158 -1.80 1.68 -5.59
N ALA A 159 -2.81 2.50 -5.89
CA ALA A 159 -2.59 3.73 -6.63
C ALA A 159 -1.88 4.74 -5.73
N LEU A 160 -0.68 5.17 -6.13
CA LEU A 160 0.06 6.19 -5.39
C LEU A 160 -0.39 7.60 -5.79
N GLY A 161 -0.93 7.74 -7.01
CA GLY A 161 -1.46 8.98 -7.54
C GLY A 161 -0.47 9.71 -8.44
N TRP A 162 -0.78 10.99 -8.70
CA TRP A 162 -0.01 11.87 -9.58
C TRP A 162 0.09 13.27 -8.99
N ASP A 163 0.69 13.35 -7.80
CA ASP A 163 0.79 14.57 -7.02
C ASP A 163 2.08 14.61 -6.19
N LEU A 164 2.22 15.65 -5.37
CA LEU A 164 3.37 15.82 -4.49
C LEU A 164 3.50 14.69 -3.46
N LYS A 165 2.38 14.18 -2.92
CA LYS A 165 2.38 13.11 -1.92
C LYS A 165 2.97 11.83 -2.50
N MET A 166 2.68 11.52 -3.77
CA MET A 166 3.29 10.38 -4.45
C MET A 166 4.82 10.52 -4.48
N ILE A 167 5.36 11.70 -4.83
CA ILE A 167 6.81 11.93 -4.87
C ILE A 167 7.42 11.78 -3.46
N GLU A 168 6.80 12.38 -2.45
CA GLU A 168 7.25 12.29 -1.06
C GLU A 168 7.30 10.84 -0.56
N ARG A 169 6.34 10.01 -0.96
CA ARG A 169 6.34 8.58 -0.64
C ARG A 169 7.52 7.85 -1.29
N LEU A 170 7.79 8.09 -2.58
CA LEU A 170 8.96 7.51 -3.26
C LEU A 170 10.27 7.93 -2.59
N GLU A 171 10.40 9.20 -2.19
CA GLU A 171 11.56 9.70 -1.45
C GLU A 171 11.71 9.03 -0.08
N SER A 172 10.59 8.73 0.60
CA SER A 172 10.62 8.02 1.88
C SER A 172 11.10 6.57 1.77
N TRP A 173 10.91 5.95 0.60
CA TRP A 173 11.35 4.57 0.34
C TRP A 173 12.80 4.48 -0.15
N GLN A 174 13.33 5.55 -0.76
CA GLN A 174 14.69 5.56 -1.31
C GLN A 174 15.77 5.09 -0.31
N PRO A 175 15.77 5.48 0.98
CA PRO A 175 16.78 5.03 1.94
C PRO A 175 16.77 3.54 2.24
N ALA A 176 15.67 2.84 1.94
CA ALA A 176 15.54 1.40 2.13
C ALA A 176 16.13 0.59 0.96
N LEU A 177 16.49 1.26 -0.14
CA LEU A 177 17.10 0.67 -1.32
C LEU A 177 18.62 0.86 -1.27
N ASN A 178 19.35 -0.08 -1.86
CA ASN A 178 20.80 -0.01 -1.99
C ASN A 178 21.26 -0.33 -3.42
N GLY A 179 22.55 -0.13 -3.69
CA GLY A 179 23.18 -0.54 -4.96
C GLY A 179 22.48 -0.02 -6.21
N ALA A 180 22.15 -0.91 -7.14
CA ALA A 180 21.48 -0.56 -8.39
C ALA A 180 20.05 -0.05 -8.15
N ALA A 181 19.31 -0.62 -7.19
CA ALA A 181 17.93 -0.23 -6.94
C ALA A 181 17.82 1.20 -6.39
N ALA A 182 18.76 1.61 -5.54
CA ALA A 182 18.86 3.00 -5.08
C ALA A 182 19.10 3.97 -6.25
N LYS A 183 19.97 3.60 -7.20
CA LYS A 183 20.26 4.40 -8.40
C LYS A 183 19.05 4.50 -9.32
N ASP A 184 18.30 3.41 -9.48
CA ASP A 184 17.08 3.41 -10.30
C ASP A 184 15.99 4.29 -9.68
N MET A 185 15.80 4.22 -8.36
CA MET A 185 14.90 5.12 -7.64
C MET A 185 15.33 6.59 -7.75
N GLU A 186 16.62 6.88 -7.52
CA GLU A 186 17.19 8.23 -7.68
C GLU A 186 16.95 8.77 -9.10
N PHE A 187 17.13 7.92 -10.10
CA PHE A 187 16.90 8.28 -11.49
C PHE A 187 15.43 8.66 -11.73
N VAL A 188 14.46 7.90 -11.23
CA VAL A 188 13.03 8.24 -11.32
C VAL A 188 12.72 9.56 -10.60
N LEU A 189 13.19 9.72 -9.37
CA LEU A 189 13.01 10.96 -8.60
C LEU A 189 13.62 12.17 -9.31
N GLY A 190 14.79 12.00 -9.94
CA GLY A 190 15.43 13.02 -10.77
C GLY A 190 14.55 13.46 -11.94
N ARG A 191 13.86 12.53 -12.61
CA ARG A 191 12.90 12.84 -13.69
C ARG A 191 11.65 13.56 -13.17
N LEU A 192 11.24 13.28 -11.95
CA LEU A 192 10.08 13.92 -11.30
C LEU A 192 10.41 15.27 -10.64
N SER A 193 11.70 15.63 -10.49
CA SER A 193 12.13 16.86 -9.81
C SER A 193 11.54 18.16 -10.38
N GLY A 194 11.32 18.23 -11.69
CA GLY A 194 10.64 19.35 -12.34
C GLY A 194 9.19 19.50 -11.85
N LEU A 195 8.44 18.39 -11.89
CA LEU A 195 7.05 18.34 -11.41
C LEU A 195 6.97 18.62 -9.91
N LYS A 196 7.90 18.09 -9.11
CA LYS A 196 7.99 18.38 -7.68
C LYS A 196 8.04 19.89 -7.43
N ARG A 197 8.95 20.61 -8.09
CA ARG A 197 9.09 22.07 -7.95
C ARG A 197 7.85 22.83 -8.40
N GLU A 198 7.14 22.35 -9.41
CA GLU A 198 5.90 22.96 -9.88
C GLU A 198 4.75 22.74 -8.89
N TRP A 199 4.61 21.53 -8.36
CA TRP A 199 3.55 21.19 -7.42
C TRP A 199 3.75 21.81 -6.04
N GLN A 200 5.01 21.95 -5.58
CA GLN A 200 5.32 22.69 -4.34
C GLN A 200 4.94 24.17 -4.40
N LYS A 201 4.80 24.75 -5.60
CA LYS A 201 4.35 26.15 -5.78
C LYS A 201 2.83 26.29 -5.78
N LYS A 202 2.08 25.20 -5.92
CA LYS A 202 0.62 25.23 -5.93
C LYS A 202 0.16 25.14 -4.46
N PRO A 203 -0.54 26.17 -3.94
CA PRO A 203 -1.07 26.17 -2.59
C PRO A 203 -2.19 25.13 -2.40
#